data_AF-A0AAW2SFQ5-F1
#
_entry.id   AF-A0AAW2SFQ5-F1
#
_cell.length_a   1.000
_cell.length_b   1.000
_cell.length_c   1.000
_cell.angle_alpha   90.00
_cell.angle_beta   90.00
_cell.angle_gamma   90.00
#
_symmetry.space_group_name_H-M   'P 1'
#
loop_
_entity.id
_entity.type
_entity.pdbx_description
1 polymer ?
#
loop_
_entity_poly.entity_id
_entity_poly.type
_entity_poly.pdbx_seq_one_letter_code
_entity_poly.pdbx_strand_id
1 'polypeptide(L)'
;MKQLTAFSKLSFIPLLLVACLTRAQEVDDERGFSYKEDSKIGPTHWGEIRPEWKDCSSGEMQSPIDLLNERVEVVSHLGKLKRSYKPSNTTLINRGHDMMLRWPGGAGHIQINGTLYQLKQCHWHSPSEHTINGMRFDMEVHLVHQSDDNHTAVIGIMYKIGRPDSFLSMMKRNLKSIAEMQDVEKTIGVIDPKLIKLGSRKYYRYIGSLTTPPCTPNIIWTIVRKVRTVTREQVQLIRNAVHDDSETNARPIQPVHKRVWNFIDQEMEIKIVYTMYN
;
A
#
# COMPACT_ATOMS: atom_id res chain seq x y z
N MET A 1 -0.27 -26.81 -73.54
CA MET A 1 0.44 -26.14 -72.42
C MET A 1 -0.58 -25.35 -71.62
N LYS A 2 -1.01 -25.85 -70.46
CA LYS A 2 -1.95 -25.17 -69.55
C LYS A 2 -1.15 -24.64 -68.36
N GLN A 3 -1.06 -23.32 -68.18
CA GLN A 3 -0.49 -22.73 -66.97
C GLN A 3 -1.58 -22.65 -65.89
N LEU A 4 -1.32 -23.26 -64.75
CA LEU A 4 -2.12 -23.16 -63.52
C LEU A 4 -1.49 -22.08 -62.65
N THR A 5 -2.15 -20.93 -62.53
CA THR A 5 -1.83 -19.89 -61.55
C THR A 5 -2.45 -20.25 -60.21
N ALA A 6 -1.63 -20.64 -59.24
CA ALA A 6 -2.04 -20.87 -57.85
C ALA A 6 -2.09 -19.55 -57.09
N PHE A 7 -3.30 -19.11 -56.69
CA PHE A 7 -3.48 -17.99 -55.77
C PHE A 7 -3.32 -18.48 -54.32
N SER A 8 -2.22 -18.11 -53.69
CA SER A 8 -2.02 -18.23 -52.24
C SER A 8 -2.97 -17.27 -51.51
N LYS A 9 -3.95 -17.80 -50.78
CA LYS A 9 -4.76 -17.02 -49.85
C LYS A 9 -3.96 -16.84 -48.56
N LEU A 10 -3.34 -15.67 -48.36
CA LEU A 10 -2.82 -15.28 -47.05
C LEU A 10 -4.01 -15.07 -46.09
N SER A 11 -4.17 -15.98 -45.14
CA SER A 11 -5.12 -15.84 -44.04
C SER A 11 -4.52 -14.86 -43.03
N PHE A 12 -5.02 -13.62 -42.99
CA PHE A 12 -4.70 -12.67 -41.93
C PHE A 12 -5.41 -13.12 -40.65
N ILE A 13 -4.66 -13.70 -39.72
CA ILE A 13 -5.12 -13.92 -38.35
C ILE A 13 -5.02 -12.56 -37.64
N PRO A 14 -6.12 -11.94 -37.19
CA PRO A 14 -6.05 -10.73 -36.41
C PRO A 14 -5.43 -11.08 -35.05
N LEU A 15 -4.21 -10.62 -34.81
CA LEU A 15 -3.57 -10.69 -33.50
C LEU A 15 -4.39 -9.79 -32.57
N LEU A 16 -5.28 -10.38 -31.77
CA LEU A 16 -5.95 -9.69 -30.68
C LEU A 16 -4.87 -9.27 -29.67
N LEU A 17 -4.38 -8.04 -29.80
CA LEU A 17 -3.67 -7.36 -28.73
C LEU A 17 -4.69 -7.15 -27.61
N VAL A 18 -4.76 -8.11 -26.69
CA VAL A 18 -5.37 -7.90 -25.38
C VAL A 18 -4.48 -6.88 -24.69
N ALA A 19 -4.82 -5.60 -24.83
CA ALA A 19 -4.28 -4.56 -23.98
C ALA A 19 -4.74 -4.90 -22.56
N CYS A 20 -3.87 -5.58 -21.82
CA CYS A 20 -4.08 -5.81 -20.40
C CYS A 20 -4.01 -4.42 -19.76
N LEU A 21 -5.18 -3.82 -19.50
CA LEU A 21 -5.28 -2.64 -18.66
C LEU A 21 -4.70 -3.04 -17.31
N THR A 22 -3.43 -2.68 -17.08
CA THR A 22 -2.73 -2.95 -15.83
C THR A 22 -3.44 -2.18 -14.73
N ARG A 23 -4.33 -2.86 -14.01
CA ARG A 23 -5.04 -2.30 -12.88
C ARG A 23 -4.01 -2.01 -11.79
N ALA A 24 -3.99 -0.79 -11.26
CA ALA A 24 -3.16 -0.40 -10.12
C ALA A 24 -3.72 -1.04 -8.83
N GLN A 25 -3.57 -2.35 -8.72
CA GLN A 25 -4.01 -3.14 -7.57
C GLN A 25 -2.85 -4.03 -7.14
N GLU A 26 -2.60 -4.06 -5.84
CA GLU A 26 -1.71 -5.04 -5.25
C GLU A 26 -2.19 -6.45 -5.58
N VAL A 27 -1.25 -7.40 -5.62
CA VAL A 27 -1.61 -8.80 -5.85
C VAL A 27 -2.37 -9.36 -4.65
N ASP A 28 -3.32 -10.24 -4.94
CA ASP A 28 -4.11 -10.95 -3.93
C ASP A 28 -3.33 -12.12 -3.30
N ASP A 29 -2.33 -12.64 -4.02
CA ASP A 29 -1.39 -13.67 -3.57
C ASP A 29 0.04 -13.18 -3.77
N GLU A 30 0.76 -13.01 -2.67
CA GLU A 30 2.12 -12.50 -2.63
C GLU A 30 3.19 -13.61 -2.65
N ARG A 31 2.82 -14.89 -2.68
CA ARG A 31 3.76 -16.04 -2.65
C ARG A 31 4.67 -16.14 -3.88
N GLY A 32 4.44 -15.30 -4.90
CA GLY A 32 5.26 -15.21 -6.10
C GLY A 32 6.58 -14.45 -5.93
N PHE A 33 6.81 -13.82 -4.78
CA PHE A 33 8.05 -13.11 -4.46
C PHE A 33 8.50 -13.39 -3.02
N SER A 34 9.57 -12.75 -2.56
CA SER A 34 10.08 -12.86 -1.18
C SER A 34 10.56 -11.50 -0.68
N TYR A 35 10.63 -11.34 0.65
CA TYR A 35 11.24 -10.19 1.31
C TYR A 35 12.69 -10.44 1.78
N LYS A 36 13.24 -11.64 1.58
CA LYS A 36 14.66 -11.93 1.86
C LYS A 36 15.54 -11.21 0.85
N GLU A 37 16.44 -10.34 1.32
CA GLU A 37 17.30 -9.53 0.45
C GLU A 37 18.20 -10.38 -0.46
N ASP A 38 18.78 -11.46 0.06
CA ASP A 38 19.68 -12.34 -0.70
C ASP A 38 18.95 -13.36 -1.61
N SER A 39 17.62 -13.29 -1.68
CA SER A 39 16.83 -14.21 -2.52
C SER A 39 16.79 -13.74 -3.97
N LYS A 40 16.82 -14.69 -4.91
CA LYS A 40 16.60 -14.42 -6.35
C LYS A 40 15.20 -13.87 -6.68
N ILE A 41 14.27 -13.99 -5.74
CA ILE A 41 12.93 -13.40 -5.80
C ILE A 41 12.73 -12.33 -4.71
N GLY A 42 13.83 -11.82 -4.16
CA GLY A 42 13.88 -10.77 -3.14
C GLY A 42 13.63 -9.37 -3.68
N PRO A 43 13.51 -8.34 -2.81
CA PRO A 43 13.09 -6.99 -3.19
C PRO A 43 13.94 -6.31 -4.28
N THR A 44 15.24 -6.58 -4.32
CA THR A 44 16.17 -6.08 -5.36
C THR A 44 15.91 -6.70 -6.73
N HIS A 45 15.32 -7.90 -6.77
CA HIS A 45 15.08 -8.69 -7.98
C HIS A 45 13.60 -8.71 -8.41
N TRP A 46 12.68 -8.10 -7.66
CA TRP A 46 11.24 -8.17 -7.98
C TRP A 46 10.90 -7.80 -9.42
N GLY A 47 11.56 -6.78 -9.98
CA GLY A 47 11.32 -6.35 -11.36
C GLY A 47 11.83 -7.32 -12.43
N GLU A 48 12.63 -8.31 -12.05
CA GLU A 48 13.20 -9.34 -12.95
C GLU A 48 12.36 -10.63 -12.97
N ILE A 49 11.46 -10.81 -12.00
CA ILE A 49 10.67 -12.04 -11.85
C ILE A 49 9.63 -12.17 -12.97
N ARG A 50 8.95 -11.05 -13.32
CA ARG A 50 7.90 -11.00 -14.35
C ARG A 50 7.94 -9.69 -15.12
N PRO A 51 7.63 -9.68 -16.44
CA PRO A 51 7.59 -8.45 -17.24
C PRO A 51 6.64 -7.37 -16.68
N GLU A 52 5.52 -7.77 -16.08
CA GLU A 52 4.53 -6.86 -15.50
C GLU A 52 5.04 -6.17 -14.22
N TRP A 53 6.14 -6.65 -13.63
CA TRP A 53 6.72 -6.13 -12.38
C TRP A 53 7.91 -5.19 -12.62
N LYS A 54 8.23 -4.89 -13.89
CA LYS A 54 9.38 -4.05 -14.29
C LYS A 54 9.47 -2.71 -13.55
N ASP A 55 8.34 -2.15 -13.11
CA ASP A 55 8.31 -0.86 -12.41
C ASP A 55 8.99 -0.96 -11.03
N CYS A 56 9.08 -2.17 -10.45
CA CYS A 56 9.80 -2.42 -9.21
C CYS A 56 11.30 -2.11 -9.30
N SER A 57 11.91 -2.24 -10.48
CA SER A 57 13.34 -1.97 -10.72
C SER A 57 13.59 -0.69 -11.51
N SER A 58 12.68 -0.32 -12.42
CA SER A 58 12.86 0.83 -13.32
C SER A 58 12.13 2.11 -12.90
N GLY A 59 11.22 2.03 -11.93
CA GLY A 59 10.43 3.19 -11.49
C GLY A 59 11.25 4.22 -10.71
N GLU A 60 11.10 5.50 -11.04
CA GLU A 60 11.82 6.60 -10.38
C GLU A 60 11.07 7.22 -9.18
N MET A 61 9.80 6.84 -8.98
CA MET A 61 8.95 7.36 -7.90
C MET A 61 8.47 6.25 -6.97
N GLN A 62 9.39 5.34 -6.63
CA GLN A 62 9.07 4.15 -5.84
C GLN A 62 8.85 4.47 -4.35
N SER A 63 8.08 3.61 -3.70
CA SER A 63 7.77 3.62 -2.26
C SER A 63 8.21 2.30 -1.61
N PRO A 64 8.54 2.28 -0.31
CA PRO A 64 8.45 3.38 0.66
C PRO A 64 9.60 4.39 0.57
N ILE A 65 9.48 5.52 1.28
CA ILE A 65 10.54 6.54 1.40
C ILE A 65 10.82 6.93 2.86
N ASP A 66 11.96 7.59 3.07
CA ASP A 66 12.21 8.33 4.30
C ASP A 66 11.59 9.73 4.22
N LEU A 67 10.75 10.03 5.20
CA LEU A 67 10.04 11.30 5.33
C LEU A 67 10.89 12.26 6.17
N LEU A 68 11.79 12.97 5.51
CA LEU A 68 12.67 13.96 6.13
C LEU A 68 11.92 15.26 6.36
N ASN A 69 11.78 15.68 7.62
CA ASN A 69 11.11 16.93 7.99
C ASN A 69 11.72 18.17 7.31
N GLU A 70 13.04 18.16 7.10
CA GLU A 70 13.81 19.27 6.52
C GLU A 70 13.48 19.54 5.05
N ARG A 71 12.97 18.54 4.32
CA ARG A 71 12.66 18.65 2.88
C ARG A 71 11.17 18.80 2.62
N VAL A 72 10.38 19.06 3.67
CA VAL A 72 8.94 19.15 3.49
C VAL A 72 8.48 20.59 3.29
N GLU A 73 7.63 20.80 2.29
CA GLU A 73 6.86 22.04 2.18
C GLU A 73 5.66 21.99 3.13
N VAL A 74 5.59 22.90 4.10
CA VAL A 74 4.42 22.99 4.99
C VAL A 74 3.29 23.72 4.28
N VAL A 75 2.22 23.01 3.96
CA VAL A 75 1.06 23.55 3.24
C VAL A 75 -0.21 23.45 4.06
N SER A 76 -0.93 24.56 4.21
CA SER A 76 -2.22 24.62 4.91
C SER A 76 -3.42 24.37 3.98
N HIS A 77 -3.27 24.63 2.68
CA HIS A 77 -4.37 24.60 1.70
C HIS A 77 -4.94 23.20 1.43
N LEU A 78 -4.20 22.12 1.72
CA LEU A 78 -4.69 20.75 1.53
C LEU A 78 -5.76 20.35 2.56
N GLY A 79 -5.90 21.11 3.65
CA GLY A 79 -6.99 20.97 4.62
C GLY A 79 -6.96 19.67 5.43
N LYS A 80 -8.14 19.29 5.97
CA LYS A 80 -8.31 18.05 6.74
C LYS A 80 -8.52 16.87 5.80
N LEU A 81 -7.91 15.73 6.14
CA LEU A 81 -8.23 14.46 5.50
C LEU A 81 -9.72 14.14 5.72
N LYS A 82 -10.51 14.34 4.66
CA LYS A 82 -11.96 14.09 4.67
C LYS A 82 -12.20 12.58 4.55
N ARG A 83 -12.85 12.01 5.56
CA ARG A 83 -13.12 10.57 5.67
C ARG A 83 -14.60 10.35 5.98
N SER A 84 -15.24 9.49 5.19
CA SER A 84 -16.59 9.01 5.43
C SER A 84 -16.63 7.49 5.30
N TYR A 85 -16.18 6.81 6.35
CA TYR A 85 -16.20 5.35 6.43
C TYR A 85 -17.52 4.84 7.00
N LYS A 86 -17.86 3.59 6.68
CA LYS A 86 -19.05 2.91 7.20
C LYS A 86 -18.71 1.45 7.58
N PRO A 87 -19.39 0.88 8.58
CA PRO A 87 -19.35 -0.57 8.81
C PRO A 87 -19.73 -1.33 7.55
N SER A 88 -19.00 -2.38 7.23
CA SER A 88 -19.23 -3.20 6.03
C SER A 88 -18.73 -4.62 6.22
N ASN A 89 -19.28 -5.57 5.46
CA ASN A 89 -18.83 -6.97 5.46
C ASN A 89 -17.35 -7.06 5.08
N THR A 90 -16.63 -7.93 5.79
CA THR A 90 -15.18 -8.02 5.72
C THR A 90 -14.71 -9.47 5.64
N THR A 91 -13.69 -9.67 4.82
CA THR A 91 -12.93 -10.91 4.71
C THR A 91 -11.51 -10.66 5.21
N LEU A 92 -11.02 -11.50 6.11
CA LEU A 92 -9.61 -11.58 6.49
C LEU A 92 -8.92 -12.56 5.55
N ILE A 93 -7.80 -12.16 4.97
CA ILE A 93 -7.07 -12.91 3.94
C ILE A 93 -5.61 -12.95 4.33
N ASN A 94 -5.00 -14.13 4.26
CA ASN A 94 -3.56 -14.32 4.35
C ASN A 94 -2.99 -14.34 2.92
N ARG A 95 -2.31 -13.27 2.51
CA ARG A 95 -1.75 -13.18 1.16
C ARG A 95 -0.41 -13.89 1.01
N GLY A 96 0.04 -14.62 2.03
CA GLY A 96 1.35 -15.26 2.06
C GLY A 96 2.37 -14.45 2.85
N HIS A 97 2.53 -13.16 2.55
CA HIS A 97 3.48 -12.27 3.24
C HIS A 97 2.85 -11.26 4.20
N ASP A 98 1.54 -11.02 4.07
CA ASP A 98 0.82 -10.14 4.97
C ASP A 98 -0.60 -10.64 5.29
N MET A 99 -1.22 -9.99 6.28
CA MET A 99 -2.63 -10.16 6.58
C MET A 99 -3.40 -8.97 6.01
N MET A 100 -4.42 -9.25 5.20
CA MET A 100 -5.29 -8.25 4.60
C MET A 100 -6.71 -8.36 5.20
N LEU A 101 -7.31 -7.20 5.50
CA LEU A 101 -8.76 -7.06 5.58
C LEU A 101 -9.30 -6.47 4.30
N ARG A 102 -10.22 -7.19 3.65
CA ARG A 102 -10.90 -6.76 2.43
C ARG A 102 -12.35 -6.44 2.72
N TRP A 103 -12.83 -5.33 2.18
CA TRP A 103 -14.25 -4.97 2.13
C TRP A 103 -14.72 -5.05 0.67
N PRO A 104 -15.34 -6.17 0.23
CA PRO A 104 -15.69 -6.38 -1.18
C PRO A 104 -16.59 -5.28 -1.77
N GLY A 105 -17.59 -4.82 -1.01
CA GLY A 105 -18.47 -3.70 -1.39
C GLY A 105 -17.89 -2.30 -1.10
N GLY A 106 -16.66 -2.24 -0.58
CA GLY A 106 -16.03 -1.05 -0.02
C GLY A 106 -16.65 -0.59 1.31
N ALA A 107 -15.85 0.14 2.10
CA ALA A 107 -16.24 0.55 3.46
C ALA A 107 -16.31 2.07 3.64
N GLY A 108 -16.90 2.74 2.64
CA GLY A 108 -16.93 4.20 2.54
C GLY A 108 -15.72 4.74 1.81
N HIS A 109 -15.34 6.00 2.02
CA HIS A 109 -14.33 6.67 1.19
C HIS A 109 -13.51 7.73 1.93
N ILE A 110 -12.43 8.15 1.29
CA ILE A 110 -11.77 9.42 1.51
C ILE A 110 -12.01 10.37 0.34
N GLN A 111 -11.86 11.67 0.56
CA GLN A 111 -11.93 12.66 -0.51
C GLN A 111 -10.61 13.44 -0.60
N ILE A 112 -10.04 13.49 -1.80
CA ILE A 112 -8.80 14.22 -2.11
C ILE A 112 -9.08 15.09 -3.33
N ASN A 113 -8.94 16.41 -3.20
CA ASN A 113 -9.14 17.39 -4.29
C ASN A 113 -10.46 17.22 -5.07
N GLY A 114 -11.54 16.90 -4.36
CA GLY A 114 -12.87 16.66 -4.95
C GLY A 114 -13.14 15.20 -5.32
N THR A 115 -12.11 14.42 -5.64
CA THR A 115 -12.21 13.00 -6.03
C THR A 115 -12.44 12.10 -4.82
N LEU A 116 -13.40 11.18 -4.94
CA LEU A 116 -13.69 10.16 -3.94
C LEU A 116 -12.85 8.91 -4.21
N TYR A 117 -12.23 8.37 -3.16
CA TYR A 117 -11.50 7.12 -3.19
C TYR A 117 -12.12 6.17 -2.17
N GLN A 118 -12.77 5.11 -2.65
CA GLN A 118 -13.45 4.12 -1.84
C GLN A 118 -12.43 3.22 -1.13
N LEU A 119 -12.58 3.02 0.19
CA LEU A 119 -11.76 2.09 0.96
C LEU A 119 -12.05 0.65 0.52
N LYS A 120 -11.03 -0.04 -0.01
CA LYS A 120 -11.13 -1.43 -0.50
C LYS A 120 -10.55 -2.43 0.50
N GLN A 121 -9.39 -2.10 1.06
CA GLN A 121 -8.67 -3.01 1.96
C GLN A 121 -7.77 -2.27 2.94
N CYS A 122 -7.32 -2.98 3.97
CA CYS A 122 -6.13 -2.61 4.71
C CYS A 122 -5.25 -3.83 5.00
N HIS A 123 -3.95 -3.61 5.16
CA HIS A 123 -2.98 -4.66 5.48
C HIS A 123 -1.81 -4.11 6.31
N TRP A 124 -1.00 -4.99 6.88
CA TRP A 124 0.04 -4.63 7.85
C TRP A 124 1.43 -5.09 7.41
N HIS A 125 2.39 -4.19 7.61
CA HIS A 125 3.82 -4.45 7.50
C HIS A 125 4.48 -4.39 8.88
N SER A 126 5.43 -5.29 9.14
CA SER A 126 6.30 -5.26 10.32
C SER A 126 7.73 -5.62 9.91
N PRO A 127 8.71 -4.72 10.10
CA PRO A 127 8.59 -3.37 10.66
C PRO A 127 7.81 -2.40 9.74
N SER A 128 7.72 -1.11 10.08
CA SER A 128 7.17 -0.12 9.15
C SER A 128 7.98 -0.10 7.86
N GLU A 129 7.32 0.19 6.74
CA GLU A 129 8.00 0.35 5.45
C GLU A 129 8.61 1.73 5.34
N HIS A 130 7.82 2.76 5.65
CA HIS A 130 8.27 4.14 5.72
C HIS A 130 9.16 4.37 6.94
N THR A 131 10.02 5.38 6.81
CA THR A 131 10.78 5.95 7.93
C THR A 131 10.45 7.43 8.08
N ILE A 132 10.66 7.99 9.27
CA ILE A 132 10.58 9.44 9.51
C ILE A 132 11.90 9.88 10.11
N ASN A 133 12.63 10.76 9.41
CA ASN A 133 13.98 11.19 9.79
C ASN A 133 14.92 9.99 10.05
N GLY A 134 14.89 9.02 9.15
CA GLY A 134 15.68 7.78 9.25
C GLY A 134 15.19 6.79 10.31
N MET A 135 14.18 7.13 11.12
CA MET A 135 13.67 6.25 12.16
C MET A 135 12.63 5.29 11.59
N ARG A 136 12.89 3.99 11.72
CA ARG A 136 11.93 2.91 11.41
C ARG A 136 11.08 2.59 12.65
N PHE A 137 9.82 2.26 12.42
CA PHE A 137 8.85 1.94 13.44
C PHE A 137 8.55 0.44 13.47
N ASP A 138 7.89 -0.04 14.51
CA ASP A 138 7.70 -1.47 14.76
C ASP A 138 6.65 -2.11 13.84
N MET A 139 5.72 -1.32 13.30
CA MET A 139 4.69 -1.79 12.37
C MET A 139 4.08 -0.60 11.60
N GLU A 140 3.52 -0.86 10.44
CA GLU A 140 2.74 0.08 9.65
C GLU A 140 1.47 -0.60 9.11
N VAL A 141 0.35 0.11 9.14
CA VAL A 141 -0.88 -0.33 8.44
C VAL A 141 -1.10 0.57 7.23
N HIS A 142 -1.44 -0.04 6.10
CA HIS A 142 -1.85 0.65 4.89
C HIS A 142 -3.35 0.48 4.69
N LEU A 143 -4.07 1.57 4.49
CA LEU A 143 -5.48 1.57 4.07
C LEU A 143 -5.52 1.98 2.61
N VAL A 144 -5.90 1.05 1.73
CA VAL A 144 -5.85 1.24 0.28
C VAL A 144 -7.24 1.58 -0.26
N HIS A 145 -7.28 2.67 -1.02
CA HIS A 145 -8.49 3.23 -1.58
C HIS A 145 -8.38 3.34 -3.10
N GLN A 146 -9.50 3.21 -3.79
CA GLN A 146 -9.58 3.35 -5.25
C GLN A 146 -10.71 4.29 -5.63
N SER A 147 -10.46 5.20 -6.58
CA SER A 147 -11.50 6.00 -7.23
C SER A 147 -12.25 5.19 -8.29
N ASP A 148 -13.35 5.74 -8.81
CA ASP A 148 -14.09 5.12 -9.92
C ASP A 148 -13.23 5.02 -11.20
N ASP A 149 -12.33 5.99 -11.42
CA ASP A 149 -11.33 5.97 -12.50
C ASP A 149 -10.11 5.08 -12.21
N ASN A 150 -10.16 4.19 -11.21
CA ASN A 150 -9.07 3.30 -10.79
C ASN A 150 -7.77 3.99 -10.35
N HIS A 151 -7.80 5.27 -9.97
CA HIS A 151 -6.68 5.90 -9.27
C HIS A 151 -6.62 5.40 -7.83
N THR A 152 -5.42 5.17 -7.32
CA THR A 152 -5.21 4.60 -5.98
C THR A 152 -4.66 5.64 -5.01
N ALA A 153 -5.20 5.64 -3.79
CA ALA A 153 -4.71 6.44 -2.67
C ALA A 153 -4.54 5.57 -1.43
N VAL A 154 -3.42 5.73 -0.73
CA VAL A 154 -3.08 4.94 0.46
C VAL A 154 -2.90 5.83 1.67
N ILE A 155 -3.47 5.42 2.80
CA ILE A 155 -3.19 6.02 4.11
C ILE A 155 -2.30 5.07 4.90
N GLY A 156 -1.10 5.52 5.26
CA GLY A 156 -0.18 4.81 6.14
C GLY A 156 -0.29 5.31 7.59
N ILE A 157 -0.29 4.38 8.56
CA ILE A 157 -0.24 4.70 9.99
C ILE A 157 0.85 3.87 10.64
N MET A 158 1.82 4.55 11.26
CA MET A 158 2.94 3.93 11.95
C MET A 158 2.59 3.58 13.40
N TYR A 159 3.18 2.51 13.91
CA TYR A 159 3.05 2.06 15.29
C TYR A 159 4.42 1.84 15.91
N LYS A 160 4.55 2.21 17.20
CA LYS A 160 5.67 1.80 18.04
C LYS A 160 5.22 0.86 19.15
N ILE A 161 6.13 0.06 19.70
CA ILE A 161 5.83 -0.78 20.86
C ILE A 161 5.34 0.10 22.04
N GLY A 162 4.23 -0.30 22.64
CA GLY A 162 3.62 0.39 23.77
C GLY A 162 2.31 -0.25 24.18
N ARG A 163 1.30 0.58 24.47
CA ARG A 163 -0.05 0.13 24.85
C ARG A 163 -0.72 -0.64 23.70
N PRO A 164 -1.60 -1.61 24.01
CA PRO A 164 -2.28 -2.39 22.99
C PRO A 164 -3.13 -1.53 22.08
N ASP A 165 -3.08 -1.86 20.78
CA ASP A 165 -4.02 -1.31 19.83
C ASP A 165 -5.40 -1.99 20.00
N SER A 166 -6.45 -1.19 20.11
CA SER A 166 -7.81 -1.69 20.37
C SER A 166 -8.38 -2.47 19.18
N PHE A 167 -8.02 -2.10 17.95
CA PHE A 167 -8.50 -2.78 16.75
C PHE A 167 -7.87 -4.16 16.63
N LEU A 168 -6.55 -4.27 16.83
CA LEU A 168 -5.88 -5.57 16.83
C LEU A 168 -6.31 -6.46 18.00
N SER A 169 -6.67 -5.88 19.14
CA SER A 169 -7.26 -6.63 20.26
C SER A 169 -8.59 -7.28 19.87
N MET A 170 -9.47 -6.54 19.17
CA MET A 170 -10.73 -7.07 18.63
C MET A 170 -10.49 -8.17 17.59
N MET A 171 -9.48 -8.01 16.74
CA MET A 171 -9.13 -8.94 15.66
C MET A 171 -8.43 -10.22 16.14
N LYS A 172 -7.98 -10.28 17.40
CA LYS A 172 -7.12 -11.34 17.93
C LYS A 172 -7.60 -12.76 17.63
N ARG A 173 -8.89 -13.05 17.86
CA ARG A 173 -9.47 -14.39 17.63
C ARG A 173 -9.48 -14.77 16.16
N ASN A 174 -9.75 -13.81 15.27
CA ASN A 174 -9.78 -14.06 13.83
C ASN A 174 -8.37 -14.32 13.30
N LEU A 175 -7.39 -13.52 13.72
CA LEU A 175 -5.98 -13.69 13.34
C LEU A 175 -5.41 -15.03 13.83
N LYS A 176 -5.73 -15.46 15.06
CA LYS A 176 -5.33 -16.79 15.55
C LYS A 176 -5.96 -17.91 14.74
N SER A 177 -7.26 -17.84 14.52
CA SER A 177 -7.99 -18.91 13.84
C SER A 177 -7.54 -19.12 12.40
N ILE A 178 -7.29 -18.04 11.64
CA ILE A 178 -6.80 -18.19 10.25
C ILE A 178 -5.37 -18.77 10.23
N ALA A 179 -4.52 -18.40 11.19
CA ALA A 179 -3.17 -18.93 11.32
C ALA A 179 -3.16 -20.43 11.68
N GLU A 180 -3.96 -20.83 12.66
CA GLU A 180 -4.07 -22.21 13.16
C GLU A 180 -4.68 -23.16 12.13
N MET A 181 -5.68 -22.70 11.37
CA MET A 181 -6.31 -23.49 10.30
C MET A 181 -5.51 -23.50 9.00
N GLN A 182 -4.49 -22.63 8.88
CA GLN A 182 -3.75 -22.37 7.63
C GLN A 182 -4.69 -22.00 6.47
N ASP A 183 -5.80 -21.34 6.79
CA ASP A 183 -6.78 -20.88 5.81
C ASP A 183 -6.20 -19.70 5.02
N VAL A 184 -6.52 -19.64 3.72
CA VAL A 184 -6.16 -18.49 2.86
C VAL A 184 -7.07 -17.31 3.15
N GLU A 185 -8.35 -17.55 3.40
CA GLU A 185 -9.34 -16.51 3.64
C GLU A 185 -10.42 -16.92 4.65
N LYS A 186 -10.98 -15.93 5.34
CA LYS A 186 -12.05 -16.12 6.32
C LYS A 186 -12.97 -14.91 6.35
N THR A 187 -14.27 -15.13 6.14
CA THR A 187 -15.28 -14.08 6.37
C THR A 187 -15.42 -13.83 7.87
N ILE A 188 -15.31 -12.58 8.31
CA ILE A 188 -15.32 -12.20 9.74
C ILE A 188 -16.50 -11.30 10.13
N GLY A 189 -17.48 -11.17 9.24
CA GLY A 189 -18.68 -10.35 9.44
C GLY A 189 -18.43 -8.86 9.19
N VAL A 190 -19.20 -8.02 9.88
CA VAL A 190 -19.17 -6.57 9.70
C VAL A 190 -18.07 -5.93 10.55
N ILE A 191 -17.12 -5.24 9.92
CA ILE A 191 -16.10 -4.43 10.61
C ILE A 191 -16.29 -2.96 10.24
N ASP A 192 -16.24 -2.08 11.25
CA ASP A 192 -16.17 -0.62 11.05
C ASP A 192 -14.71 -0.15 10.93
N PRO A 193 -14.27 0.34 9.76
CA PRO A 193 -12.90 0.84 9.60
C PRO A 193 -12.61 2.12 10.40
N LYS A 194 -13.63 2.78 10.98
CA LYS A 194 -13.41 3.87 11.94
C LYS A 194 -12.69 3.41 13.22
N LEU A 195 -12.73 2.12 13.53
CA LEU A 195 -12.01 1.55 14.67
C LEU A 195 -10.49 1.58 14.48
N ILE A 196 -10.02 1.67 13.23
CA ILE A 196 -8.61 1.95 12.90
C ILE A 196 -8.34 3.45 13.10
N LYS A 197 -7.73 3.78 14.24
CA LYS A 197 -7.54 5.16 14.70
C LYS A 197 -6.33 5.82 14.03
N LEU A 198 -6.58 6.85 13.21
CA LEU A 198 -5.50 7.74 12.71
C LEU A 198 -4.88 8.57 13.86
N GLY A 199 -5.74 9.13 14.72
CA GLY A 199 -5.34 9.85 15.94
C GLY A 199 -4.72 11.24 15.73
N SER A 200 -4.57 11.72 14.49
CA SER A 200 -4.02 13.04 14.15
C SER A 200 -4.65 13.62 12.89
N ARG A 201 -4.59 14.94 12.76
CA ARG A 201 -4.93 15.68 11.53
C ARG A 201 -3.70 16.08 10.70
N LYS A 202 -2.49 15.98 11.26
CA LYS A 202 -1.22 16.26 10.56
C LYS A 202 -0.75 15.01 9.81
N TYR A 203 -0.34 15.17 8.56
CA TYR A 203 0.14 14.08 7.70
C TYR A 203 1.12 14.58 6.63
N TYR A 204 1.93 13.66 6.12
CA TYR A 204 2.73 13.86 4.90
C TYR A 204 1.92 13.39 3.68
N ARG A 205 2.10 14.07 2.56
CA ARG A 205 1.48 13.74 1.28
C ARG A 205 2.54 13.72 0.19
N TYR A 206 2.61 12.63 -0.57
CA TYR A 206 3.50 12.52 -1.72
C TYR A 206 2.91 11.56 -2.78
N ILE A 207 3.45 11.61 -4.00
CA ILE A 207 3.14 10.65 -5.06
C ILE A 207 4.24 9.59 -5.11
N GLY A 208 3.83 8.33 -5.05
CA GLY A 208 4.71 7.18 -4.96
C GLY A 208 4.25 6.01 -5.82
N SER A 209 4.53 4.80 -5.34
CA SER A 209 4.15 3.54 -5.95
C SER A 209 3.47 2.62 -4.94
N LEU A 210 2.96 1.48 -5.41
CA LEU A 210 2.74 0.34 -4.52
C LEU A 210 4.09 -0.13 -3.95
N THR A 211 4.07 -0.65 -2.73
CA THR A 211 5.27 -1.18 -2.05
C THR A 211 5.47 -2.67 -2.25
N THR A 212 4.56 -3.33 -2.97
CA THR A 212 4.68 -4.71 -3.42
C THR A 212 4.54 -4.78 -4.95
N PRO A 213 5.03 -5.85 -5.61
CA PRO A 213 4.83 -6.06 -7.03
C PRO A 213 3.34 -5.99 -7.42
N PRO A 214 2.98 -5.32 -8.54
CA PRO A 214 3.85 -4.85 -9.62
C PRO A 214 4.53 -3.48 -9.39
N CYS A 215 4.50 -2.93 -8.17
CA CYS A 215 5.08 -1.63 -7.83
C CYS A 215 4.55 -0.47 -8.69
N THR A 216 3.26 -0.53 -9.04
CA THR A 216 2.60 0.46 -9.92
C THR A 216 2.82 1.88 -9.40
N PRO A 217 3.23 2.84 -10.25
CA PRO A 217 3.45 4.23 -9.85
C PRO A 217 2.13 5.01 -9.67
N ASN A 218 2.24 6.31 -9.39
CA ASN A 218 1.13 7.26 -9.28
C ASN A 218 0.16 6.99 -8.13
N ILE A 219 0.68 6.43 -7.03
CA ILE A 219 -0.09 6.23 -5.81
C ILE A 219 -0.05 7.50 -4.95
N ILE A 220 -1.23 8.00 -4.55
CA ILE A 220 -1.32 9.13 -3.62
C ILE A 220 -1.13 8.62 -2.19
N TRP A 221 0.04 8.85 -1.61
CA TRP A 221 0.36 8.44 -0.24
C TRP A 221 0.01 9.51 0.78
N THR A 222 -0.61 9.09 1.88
CA THR A 222 -0.93 9.93 3.04
C THR A 222 -0.41 9.28 4.31
N ILE A 223 0.74 9.73 4.81
CA ILE A 223 1.35 9.14 6.02
C ILE A 223 0.97 9.97 7.23
N VAL A 224 0.19 9.38 8.15
CA VAL A 224 -0.29 10.07 9.35
C VAL A 224 0.89 10.33 10.28
N ARG A 225 1.09 11.59 10.69
CA ARG A 225 2.24 12.02 11.49
C ARG A 225 2.28 11.39 12.88
N LYS A 226 1.11 11.11 13.46
CA LYS A 226 1.03 10.54 14.81
C LYS A 226 1.28 9.05 14.78
N VAL A 227 2.32 8.67 15.50
CA VAL A 227 2.69 7.29 15.75
C VAL A 227 1.74 6.71 16.80
N ARG A 228 1.09 5.60 16.44
CA ARG A 228 0.21 4.82 17.30
C ARG A 228 1.03 3.84 18.15
N THR A 229 0.37 3.11 19.04
CA THR A 229 1.03 2.09 19.85
C THR A 229 0.44 0.72 19.59
N VAL A 230 1.29 -0.30 19.64
CA VAL A 230 0.95 -1.73 19.50
C VAL A 230 1.77 -2.52 20.52
N THR A 231 1.32 -3.69 20.98
CA THR A 231 2.19 -4.55 21.81
C THR A 231 3.06 -5.47 20.95
N ARG A 232 4.14 -6.02 21.52
CA ARG A 232 4.98 -7.02 20.82
C ARG A 232 4.16 -8.25 20.45
N GLU A 233 3.27 -8.69 21.33
CA GLU A 233 2.40 -9.85 21.10
C GLU A 233 1.41 -9.61 19.94
N GLN A 234 0.95 -8.37 19.76
CA GLN A 234 0.08 -8.02 18.64
C GLN A 234 0.83 -8.02 17.30
N VAL A 235 2.08 -7.54 17.29
CA VAL A 235 2.94 -7.61 16.09
C VAL A 235 3.25 -9.07 15.74
N GLN A 236 3.65 -9.87 16.74
CA GLN A 236 3.90 -11.31 16.56
C GLN A 236 2.64 -12.05 16.10
N LEU A 237 1.45 -11.68 16.58
CA LEU A 237 0.21 -12.31 16.14
C LEU A 237 -0.04 -12.13 14.63
N ILE A 238 0.34 -10.99 14.06
CA ILE A 238 0.21 -10.75 12.61
C ILE A 238 1.31 -11.50 11.86
N ARG A 239 2.57 -11.40 12.32
CA ARG A 239 3.70 -12.07 11.66
C ARG A 239 3.59 -13.59 11.69
N ASN A 240 3.15 -14.18 12.79
CA ASN A 240 2.94 -15.63 12.87
C ASN A 240 1.73 -16.11 12.08
N ALA A 241 0.84 -15.21 11.67
CA ALA A 241 -0.31 -15.57 10.84
C ALA A 241 0.09 -15.74 9.37
N VAL A 242 1.20 -15.12 8.95
CA VAL A 242 1.76 -15.31 7.63
C VAL A 242 2.81 -16.40 7.71
N HIS A 243 2.66 -17.43 6.89
CA HIS A 243 3.59 -18.55 6.85
C HIS A 243 4.63 -18.29 5.76
N ASP A 244 5.30 -17.14 5.85
CA ASP A 244 6.42 -16.81 4.98
C ASP A 244 7.75 -17.14 5.66
N ASP A 245 8.74 -17.58 4.90
CA ASP A 245 10.07 -17.82 5.46
C ASP A 245 10.81 -16.50 5.81
N SER A 246 10.13 -15.35 5.79
CA SER A 246 10.73 -14.01 5.90
C SER A 246 10.47 -13.42 7.28
N GLU A 247 11.52 -12.90 7.92
CA GLU A 247 11.40 -12.26 9.24
C GLU A 247 10.66 -10.90 9.17
N THR A 248 10.54 -10.34 7.98
CA THR A 248 9.97 -9.03 7.67
C THR A 248 9.16 -9.11 6.38
N ASN A 249 8.13 -8.27 6.27
CA ASN A 249 7.44 -7.98 5.02
C ASN A 249 7.53 -6.48 4.66
N ALA A 250 8.60 -5.81 5.07
CA ALA A 250 8.84 -4.42 4.73
C ALA A 250 9.82 -4.31 3.56
N ARG A 251 9.40 -3.69 2.45
CA ARG A 251 10.29 -3.33 1.35
C ARG A 251 11.34 -2.33 1.83
N PRO A 252 12.60 -2.43 1.39
CA PRO A 252 13.62 -1.42 1.66
C PRO A 252 13.22 -0.02 1.20
N ILE A 253 13.76 1.01 1.85
CA ILE A 253 13.54 2.42 1.49
C ILE A 253 14.05 2.67 0.07
N GLN A 254 13.23 3.33 -0.73
CA GLN A 254 13.53 3.66 -2.11
C GLN A 254 14.14 5.06 -2.21
N PRO A 255 15.07 5.31 -3.15
CA PRO A 255 15.69 6.61 -3.31
C PRO A 255 14.66 7.72 -3.58
N VAL A 256 14.82 8.86 -2.94
CA VAL A 256 13.91 10.01 -3.05
C VAL A 256 13.94 10.66 -4.45
N HIS A 257 15.06 10.58 -5.17
CA HIS A 257 15.29 11.29 -6.44
C HIS A 257 14.91 12.79 -6.34
N LYS A 258 14.26 13.37 -7.35
CA LYS A 258 13.88 14.81 -7.40
C LYS A 258 12.50 15.11 -6.81
N ARG A 259 11.96 14.25 -5.93
CA ARG A 259 10.61 14.43 -5.38
C ARG A 259 10.53 15.60 -4.39
N VAL A 260 9.46 16.38 -4.51
CA VAL A 260 9.00 17.37 -3.50
C VAL A 260 7.77 16.77 -2.80
N TRP A 261 7.68 16.87 -1.48
CA TRP A 261 6.51 16.41 -0.71
C TRP A 261 5.99 17.49 0.22
N ASN A 262 4.72 17.33 0.59
CA ASN A 262 3.93 18.32 1.31
C ASN A 262 3.61 17.80 2.73
N PHE A 263 3.84 18.62 3.76
CA PHE A 263 3.47 18.38 5.16
C PHE A 263 2.33 19.32 5.48
N ILE A 264 1.31 18.82 6.18
CA ILE A 264 0.15 19.64 6.49
C ILE A 264 0.10 19.86 7.98
N ASP A 265 0.35 21.11 8.38
CA ASP A 265 0.09 21.62 9.72
C ASP A 265 -1.18 22.48 9.71
N GLN A 266 -2.09 22.21 10.65
CA GLN A 266 -3.41 22.85 10.71
C GLN A 266 -3.49 23.95 11.76
N GLU A 267 -2.38 24.30 12.42
CA GLU A 267 -2.32 25.35 13.44
C GLU A 267 -1.75 26.68 12.90
N MET A 268 -1.33 26.76 11.63
CA MET A 268 -0.81 28.01 11.05
C MET A 268 -1.86 28.72 10.18
N GLU A 269 -2.39 29.83 10.69
CA GLU A 269 -2.62 31.01 9.86
C GLU A 269 -1.24 31.61 9.50
N ILE A 270 -1.11 32.09 8.25
CA ILE A 270 0.00 32.90 7.69
C ILE A 270 1.02 32.17 6.78
N LYS A 271 1.15 32.81 5.61
CA LYS A 271 2.21 32.79 4.57
C LYS A 271 3.59 32.40 5.09
N ILE A 272 4.31 31.54 4.36
CA ILE A 272 5.72 31.73 3.99
C ILE A 272 6.02 30.85 2.76
N VAL A 273 6.36 31.53 1.66
CA VAL A 273 7.18 31.06 0.54
C VAL A 273 8.63 31.18 1.00
N TYR A 274 9.48 30.18 0.78
CA TYR A 274 10.88 30.43 0.40
C TYR A 274 11.46 29.27 -0.42
N THR A 275 11.68 29.56 -1.70
CA THR A 275 12.92 29.20 -2.41
C THR A 275 14.12 29.74 -1.63
N MET A 276 15.23 29.02 -1.56
CA MET A 276 16.58 29.53 -1.87
C MET A 276 17.55 28.33 -1.87
N TYR A 277 18.16 28.11 -3.03
CA TYR A 277 19.36 27.32 -3.21
C TYR A 277 20.53 27.99 -2.46
N ASN A 278 21.42 27.16 -1.90
CA ASN A 278 22.86 27.43 -1.89
C ASN A 278 23.55 26.19 -2.46
#